data_AF-A0A8H8MXU8-F1
#
_entry.id   AF-A0A8H8MXU8-F1
#
_cell.length_a   1.000
_cell.length_b   1.000
_cell.length_c   1.000
_cell.angle_alpha   90.00
_cell.angle_beta   90.00
_cell.angle_gamma   90.00
#
_symmetry.space_group_name_H-M   'P 1'
#
loop_
_entity.id
_entity.type
_entity.pdbx_description
1 polymer ?
#
loop_
_entity_poly.entity_id
_entity_poly.type
_entity_poly.pdbx_seq_one_letter_code
_entity_poly.pdbx_strand_id
1 'polypeptide(L)'
;MFSPTTQSARQNILKSVLELPEELVSDALSNESFAGVERDENIALDPELLAGADCAAFYDLEELEESYQSYMSKELDISTLSFLADAVVDASFVPDSVSIMTLLVPAHHATQKLAHKLRGLNSISLQLNGIECGHPSLVAQRDLLIYAVNLDAQSLVRGAWDRYLSKGDLHSSVIECGLRIVDAGV
;
A
#
# COMPACT_ATOMS: atom_id res chain seq x y z
N MET A 1 3.56 28.84 2.85
CA MET A 1 3.62 28.01 4.08
C MET A 1 2.88 26.71 3.78
N PHE A 2 3.55 25.55 3.83
CA PHE A 2 2.85 24.26 3.75
C PHE A 2 1.88 24.13 4.92
N SER A 3 0.72 23.50 4.70
CA SER A 3 -0.21 23.26 5.78
C SER A 3 0.42 22.31 6.82
N PRO A 4 0.13 22.47 8.12
CA PRO A 4 0.58 21.54 9.15
C PRO A 4 0.12 20.08 8.90
N THR A 5 -0.92 19.89 8.09
CA THR A 5 -1.42 18.59 7.62
C THR A 5 -0.47 17.95 6.61
N THR A 6 0.01 18.73 5.64
CA THR A 6 0.98 18.33 4.61
C THR A 6 2.33 17.94 5.24
N GLN A 7 2.74 18.68 6.28
CA GLN A 7 3.96 18.35 7.03
C GLN A 7 3.82 17.03 7.81
N SER A 8 2.65 16.78 8.41
CA SER A 8 2.34 15.51 9.06
C SER A 8 2.23 14.35 8.04
N ALA A 9 1.84 14.63 6.79
CA ALA A 9 1.79 13.66 5.69
C ALA A 9 3.17 13.16 5.35
N ARG A 10 4.07 14.10 5.09
CA ARG A 10 5.46 13.83 4.79
C ARG A 10 6.14 13.07 5.92
N GLN A 11 5.92 13.45 7.18
CA GLN A 11 6.50 12.72 8.32
C GLN A 11 5.96 11.30 8.46
N ASN A 12 4.67 11.05 8.21
CA ASN A 12 4.10 9.70 8.27
C ASN A 12 4.56 8.82 7.09
N ILE A 13 4.69 9.40 5.89
CA ILE A 13 5.26 8.72 4.72
C ILE A 13 6.71 8.35 5.01
N LEU A 14 7.51 9.31 5.49
CA LEU A 14 8.91 9.09 5.87
C LEU A 14 9.05 8.03 6.96
N LYS A 15 8.16 8.03 7.96
CA LYS A 15 8.16 7.03 9.03
C LYS A 15 7.85 5.63 8.50
N SER A 16 6.87 5.49 7.61
CA SER A 16 6.54 4.23 6.94
C SER A 16 7.73 3.68 6.12
N VAL A 17 8.47 4.57 5.45
CA VAL A 17 9.69 4.21 4.70
C VAL A 17 10.86 3.84 5.63
N LEU A 18 11.02 4.52 6.76
CA LEU A 18 12.13 4.33 7.71
C LEU A 18 11.94 3.16 8.69
N GLU A 19 10.72 2.65 8.88
CA GLU A 19 10.42 1.51 9.76
C GLU A 19 10.55 0.14 9.07
N LEU A 20 11.03 0.08 7.81
CA LEU A 20 11.24 -1.17 7.08
C LEU A 20 12.54 -1.90 7.46
N PRO A 21 12.56 -3.25 7.45
CA PRO A 21 13.78 -4.04 7.60
C PRO A 21 14.80 -3.66 6.52
N GLU A 22 16.07 -3.45 6.92
CA GLU A 22 17.19 -3.02 6.04
C GLU A 22 17.32 -3.84 4.74
N GLU A 23 16.87 -5.09 4.74
CA GLU A 23 16.93 -6.02 3.61
C GLU A 23 16.07 -5.58 2.41
N LEU A 24 14.93 -4.89 2.62
CA LEU A 24 14.07 -4.38 1.52
C LEU A 24 14.49 -2.99 1.04
N VAL A 25 15.25 -2.27 1.87
CA VAL A 25 15.76 -0.93 1.61
C VAL A 25 17.02 -1.00 0.73
N SER A 26 17.82 -2.04 0.90
CA SER A 26 19.11 -2.25 0.21
C SER A 26 18.96 -2.43 -1.30
N ASP A 27 17.95 -3.17 -1.76
CA ASP A 27 17.74 -3.41 -3.20
C ASP A 27 17.10 -2.20 -3.91
N ALA A 28 16.25 -1.43 -3.22
CA ALA A 28 15.57 -0.27 -3.81
C ALA A 28 16.40 1.04 -3.78
N LEU A 29 17.32 1.19 -2.81
CA LEU A 29 18.19 2.37 -2.67
C LEU A 29 19.58 2.20 -3.30
N SER A 30 19.84 1.07 -3.96
CA SER A 30 21.12 0.80 -4.66
C SER A 30 21.32 1.65 -5.93
N ASN A 31 20.31 2.39 -6.38
CA ASN A 31 20.48 3.44 -7.37
C ASN A 31 21.04 4.69 -6.69
N GLU A 32 22.21 5.14 -7.15
CA GLU A 32 22.98 6.32 -6.73
C GLU A 32 22.20 7.67 -6.70
N SER A 33 20.90 7.66 -6.94
CA SER A 33 19.98 8.81 -6.83
C SER A 33 19.67 9.23 -5.39
N PHE A 34 19.81 8.35 -4.39
CA PHE A 34 19.40 8.64 -3.01
C PHE A 34 20.56 8.99 -2.06
N ALA A 35 21.81 8.82 -2.49
CA ALA A 35 23.00 9.02 -1.65
C ALA A 35 23.39 10.50 -1.43
N GLY A 36 22.74 11.44 -2.14
CA GLY A 36 23.10 12.87 -2.12
C GLY A 36 22.00 13.82 -1.66
N VAL A 37 20.81 13.32 -1.28
CA VAL A 37 19.80 14.18 -0.68
C VAL A 37 20.20 14.35 0.78
N GLU A 38 21.06 15.33 1.05
CA GLU A 38 21.13 15.91 2.39
C GLU A 38 19.68 16.13 2.85
N ARG A 39 19.38 15.57 4.02
CA ARG A 39 18.10 15.69 4.72
C ARG A 39 17.93 17.15 5.14
N ASP A 40 17.73 18.03 4.17
CA ASP A 40 17.38 19.41 4.41
C ASP A 40 15.89 19.42 4.77
N GLU A 41 15.64 18.99 6.01
CA GLU A 41 14.45 19.38 6.75
C GLU A 41 14.40 20.91 6.69
N ASN A 42 13.56 21.47 5.80
CA ASN A 42 13.20 22.89 5.66
C ASN A 42 13.69 23.67 4.42
N ILE A 43 13.83 23.08 3.23
CA ILE A 43 13.53 23.91 2.05
C ILE A 43 12.01 23.94 1.89
N ALA A 44 11.37 24.83 2.65
CA ALA A 44 9.98 25.18 2.41
C ALA A 44 9.90 25.83 1.03
N LEU A 45 9.60 25.03 0.00
CA LEU A 45 9.32 25.52 -1.35
C LEU A 45 8.18 26.52 -1.25
N ASP A 46 8.43 27.73 -1.76
CA ASP A 46 7.40 28.74 -1.91
C ASP A 46 6.72 28.54 -3.27
N PRO A 47 5.45 28.11 -3.30
CA PRO A 47 4.75 27.85 -4.56
C PRO A 47 4.61 29.10 -5.44
N GLU A 48 4.66 30.30 -4.86
CA GLU A 48 4.60 31.56 -5.60
C GLU A 48 5.90 31.88 -6.36
N LEU A 49 7.00 31.21 -6.00
CA LEU A 49 8.31 31.34 -6.66
C LEU A 49 8.54 30.26 -7.72
N LEU A 50 7.68 29.23 -7.79
CA LEU A 50 7.75 28.17 -8.78
C LEU A 50 7.11 28.63 -10.09
N ALA A 51 7.76 28.36 -11.21
CA ALA A 51 7.28 28.78 -12.51
C ALA A 51 6.50 27.66 -13.22
N GLY A 52 5.35 28.01 -13.81
CA GLY A 52 4.62 27.17 -14.76
C GLY A 52 4.25 25.79 -14.20
N ALA A 53 4.77 24.73 -14.83
CA ALA A 53 4.46 23.35 -14.50
C ALA A 53 4.84 22.96 -13.06
N ASP A 54 5.92 23.52 -12.50
CA ASP A 54 6.35 23.20 -11.14
C ASP A 54 5.38 23.77 -10.09
N CYS A 55 4.73 24.91 -10.36
CA CYS A 55 3.71 25.47 -9.48
C CYS A 55 2.45 24.60 -9.46
N ALA A 56 1.99 24.13 -10.63
CA ALA A 56 0.87 23.20 -10.72
C ALA A 56 1.18 21.87 -10.03
N ALA A 57 2.35 21.30 -10.31
CA ALA A 57 2.80 20.06 -9.70
C ALA A 57 2.89 20.14 -8.17
N PHE A 58 3.26 21.29 -7.61
CA PHE A 58 3.25 21.49 -6.16
C PHE A 58 1.85 21.26 -5.56
N TYR A 59 0.83 21.90 -6.13
CA TYR A 59 -0.54 21.79 -5.61
C TYR A 59 -1.13 20.40 -5.88
N ASP A 60 -0.86 19.82 -7.05
CA ASP A 60 -1.28 18.46 -7.39
C ASP A 60 -0.68 17.44 -6.41
N LEU A 61 0.62 17.57 -6.08
CA LEU A 61 1.27 16.72 -5.10
C LEU A 61 0.70 16.93 -3.70
N GLU A 62 0.39 18.16 -3.29
CA GLU A 62 -0.25 18.43 -2.00
C GLU A 62 -1.63 17.76 -1.89
N GLU A 63 -2.48 17.88 -2.91
CA GLU A 63 -3.80 17.23 -2.94
C GLU A 63 -3.71 15.70 -2.92
N LEU A 64 -2.73 15.13 -3.63
CA LEU A 64 -2.52 13.69 -3.65
C LEU A 64 -1.96 13.16 -2.32
N GLU A 65 -1.12 13.93 -1.62
CA GLU A 65 -0.68 13.61 -0.26
C GLU A 65 -1.86 13.60 0.73
N GLU A 66 -2.72 14.60 0.68
CA GLU A 66 -3.93 14.66 1.51
C GLU A 66 -4.88 13.49 1.21
N SER A 67 -5.06 13.17 -0.07
CA SER A 67 -5.85 12.02 -0.51
C SER A 67 -5.27 10.71 0.01
N TYR A 68 -3.96 10.52 -0.12
CA TYR A 68 -3.25 9.37 0.41
C TYR A 68 -3.42 9.24 1.93
N GLN A 69 -3.23 10.32 2.68
CA GLN A 69 -3.46 10.34 4.12
C GLN A 69 -4.89 9.96 4.48
N SER A 70 -5.88 10.47 3.74
CA SER A 70 -7.29 10.13 3.96
C SER A 70 -7.51 8.62 3.82
N TYR A 71 -6.95 7.98 2.78
CA TYR A 71 -7.02 6.53 2.61
C TYR A 71 -6.31 5.77 3.73
N MET A 72 -5.16 6.24 4.20
CA MET A 72 -4.36 5.54 5.22
C MET A 72 -4.77 5.84 6.67
N SER A 73 -5.51 6.91 6.92
CA SER A 73 -5.93 7.38 8.25
C SER A 73 -6.72 6.35 9.07
N LYS A 74 -7.50 5.48 8.38
CA LYS A 74 -8.30 4.44 9.02
C LYS A 74 -7.64 3.08 8.80
N GLU A 75 -7.20 2.44 9.88
CA GLU A 75 -6.67 1.08 9.80
C GLU A 75 -7.72 0.11 9.24
N LEU A 76 -7.24 -0.82 8.41
CA LEU A 76 -8.03 -1.95 7.94
C LEU A 76 -7.67 -3.16 8.80
N ASP A 77 -8.65 -3.67 9.55
CA ASP A 77 -8.49 -4.94 10.24
C ASP A 77 -8.62 -6.10 9.25
N ILE A 78 -7.47 -6.57 8.75
CA ILE A 78 -7.33 -7.67 7.79
C ILE A 78 -7.93 -8.98 8.34
N SER A 79 -7.97 -9.16 9.66
CA SER A 79 -8.49 -10.39 10.27
C SER A 79 -9.98 -10.61 9.97
N THR A 80 -10.72 -9.52 9.72
CA THR A 80 -12.16 -9.49 9.40
C THR A 80 -12.49 -9.80 7.95
N LEU A 81 -11.48 -10.01 7.09
CA LEU A 81 -11.71 -10.39 5.70
C LEU A 81 -12.37 -11.77 5.61
N SER A 82 -13.38 -11.84 4.73
CA SER A 82 -14.15 -13.05 4.46
C SER A 82 -13.94 -13.48 3.02
N PHE A 83 -13.55 -14.73 2.83
CA PHE A 83 -13.18 -15.32 1.54
C PHE A 83 -14.26 -16.28 1.05
N LEU A 84 -14.36 -16.43 -0.26
CA LEU A 84 -15.18 -17.44 -0.93
C LEU A 84 -14.55 -18.82 -0.69
N ALA A 85 -15.38 -19.82 -0.33
CA ALA A 85 -14.91 -21.12 0.14
C ALA A 85 -14.28 -22.01 -0.96
N ASP A 86 -14.57 -21.74 -2.23
CA ASP A 86 -14.24 -22.64 -3.36
C ASP A 86 -13.16 -22.10 -4.30
N ALA A 87 -12.41 -21.08 -3.88
CA ALA A 87 -11.36 -20.54 -4.73
C ALA A 87 -10.14 -21.49 -4.73
N VAL A 88 -9.85 -22.14 -5.86
CA VAL A 88 -8.60 -22.87 -6.04
C VAL A 88 -7.57 -21.88 -6.57
N VAL A 89 -6.60 -21.52 -5.72
CA VAL A 89 -5.53 -20.59 -6.08
C VAL A 89 -4.19 -21.27 -5.84
N ASP A 90 -3.27 -21.10 -6.78
CA ASP A 90 -1.89 -21.55 -6.63
C ASP A 90 -1.20 -20.75 -5.51
N ALA A 91 -0.77 -21.44 -4.45
CA ALA A 91 -0.13 -20.83 -3.30
C ALA A 91 1.27 -20.28 -3.59
N SER A 92 1.85 -20.61 -4.76
CA SER A 92 3.22 -20.21 -5.12
C SER A 92 3.38 -18.74 -5.54
N PHE A 93 2.29 -18.01 -5.74
CA PHE A 93 2.31 -16.62 -6.18
C PHE A 93 1.38 -15.73 -5.36
N VAL A 94 1.86 -14.53 -5.00
CA VAL A 94 1.02 -13.50 -4.36
C VAL A 94 0.14 -12.86 -5.44
N PRO A 95 -1.19 -12.99 -5.37
CA PRO A 95 -2.10 -12.44 -6.39
C PRO A 95 -2.00 -10.92 -6.46
N ASP A 96 -2.29 -10.35 -7.64
CA ASP A 96 -2.43 -8.90 -7.77
C ASP A 96 -3.70 -8.36 -7.06
N SER A 97 -3.83 -7.03 -7.01
CA SER A 97 -4.95 -6.35 -6.36
C SER A 97 -6.33 -6.71 -6.94
N VAL A 98 -6.41 -7.09 -8.21
CA VAL A 98 -7.69 -7.50 -8.82
C VAL A 98 -8.01 -8.94 -8.43
N SER A 99 -7.01 -9.81 -8.52
CA SER A 99 -7.09 -11.23 -8.23
C SER A 99 -7.47 -11.46 -6.77
N ILE A 100 -6.83 -10.78 -5.81
CA ILE A 100 -7.18 -10.90 -4.38
C ILE A 100 -8.63 -10.48 -4.09
N MET A 101 -9.14 -9.48 -4.81
CA MET A 101 -10.52 -9.01 -4.65
C MET A 101 -11.55 -10.02 -5.16
N THR A 102 -11.18 -10.88 -6.12
CA THR A 102 -12.06 -11.97 -6.58
C THR A 102 -12.21 -13.08 -5.55
N LEU A 103 -11.26 -13.21 -4.61
CA LEU A 103 -11.29 -14.23 -3.55
C LEU A 103 -12.18 -13.83 -2.36
N LEU A 104 -12.59 -12.56 -2.29
CA LEU A 104 -13.32 -12.00 -1.15
C LEU A 104 -14.83 -11.97 -1.39
N VAL A 105 -15.60 -12.08 -0.31
CA VAL A 105 -17.07 -11.93 -0.34
C VAL A 105 -17.42 -10.47 -0.64
N PRO A 106 -18.06 -10.12 -1.78
CA PRO A 106 -18.24 -8.73 -2.21
C PRO A 106 -19.15 -7.90 -1.30
N ALA A 107 -20.15 -8.54 -0.69
CA ALA A 107 -21.11 -7.88 0.20
C ALA A 107 -20.54 -7.59 1.61
N HIS A 108 -19.34 -8.09 1.93
CA HIS A 108 -18.76 -7.91 3.25
C HIS A 108 -18.14 -6.52 3.38
N HIS A 109 -18.40 -5.83 4.49
CA HIS A 109 -17.93 -4.46 4.71
C HIS A 109 -16.40 -4.34 4.71
N ALA A 110 -15.68 -5.34 5.23
CA ALA A 110 -14.21 -5.38 5.17
C ALA A 110 -13.68 -5.45 3.73
N THR A 111 -14.36 -6.21 2.86
CA THR A 111 -14.05 -6.30 1.42
C THR A 111 -14.27 -4.94 0.75
N GLN A 112 -15.38 -4.26 1.05
CA GLN A 112 -15.66 -2.93 0.51
C GLN A 112 -14.61 -1.90 0.94
N LYS A 113 -14.17 -1.95 2.20
CA LYS A 113 -13.09 -1.09 2.71
C LYS A 113 -11.75 -1.36 2.02
N LEU A 114 -11.37 -2.62 1.86
CA LEU A 114 -10.15 -2.99 1.14
C LEU A 114 -10.22 -2.53 -0.32
N ALA A 115 -11.34 -2.80 -1.01
CA ALA A 115 -11.58 -2.36 -2.38
C ALA A 115 -11.46 -0.83 -2.51
N HIS A 116 -12.05 -0.09 -1.57
CA HIS A 116 -12.00 1.36 -1.55
C HIS A 116 -10.57 1.88 -1.38
N LYS A 117 -9.80 1.33 -0.44
CA LYS A 117 -8.38 1.68 -0.25
C LYS A 117 -7.54 1.36 -1.48
N LEU A 118 -7.60 0.13 -2.00
CA LEU A 118 -6.81 -0.29 -3.16
C LEU A 118 -7.16 0.54 -4.41
N ARG A 119 -8.44 0.83 -4.65
CA ARG A 119 -8.85 1.71 -5.75
C ARG A 119 -8.31 3.13 -5.58
N GLY A 120 -8.37 3.66 -4.35
CA GLY A 120 -7.81 4.98 -4.02
C GLY A 120 -6.32 5.06 -4.30
N LEU A 121 -5.55 4.10 -3.78
CA LEU A 121 -4.10 4.02 -3.99
C LEU A 121 -3.74 3.86 -5.47
N ASN A 122 -4.44 3.01 -6.22
CA ASN A 122 -4.22 2.86 -7.66
C ASN A 122 -4.54 4.16 -8.43
N SER A 123 -5.60 4.88 -8.04
CA SER A 123 -5.97 6.16 -8.63
C SER A 123 -4.92 7.24 -8.36
N ILE A 124 -4.35 7.27 -7.15
CA ILE A 124 -3.26 8.18 -6.78
C ILE A 124 -2.00 7.84 -7.59
N SER A 125 -1.62 6.56 -7.66
CA SER A 125 -0.46 6.10 -8.42
C SER A 125 -0.54 6.51 -9.90
N LEU A 126 -1.70 6.36 -10.53
CA LEU A 126 -1.92 6.81 -11.91
C LEU A 126 -1.75 8.32 -12.08
N GLN A 127 -2.27 9.12 -11.14
CA GLN A 127 -2.15 10.58 -11.19
C GLN A 127 -0.71 11.04 -10.97
N LEU A 128 0.02 10.45 -10.02
CA LEU A 128 1.42 10.77 -9.76
C LEU A 128 2.31 10.55 -10.98
N ASN A 129 2.08 9.45 -11.71
CA ASN A 129 2.82 9.18 -12.95
C ASN A 129 2.52 10.18 -14.08
N GLY A 130 1.39 10.90 -13.98
CA GLY A 130 1.01 11.96 -14.92
C GLY A 130 1.53 13.35 -14.55
N ILE A 131 2.13 13.54 -13.37
CA ILE A 131 2.63 14.85 -12.93
C ILE A 131 3.98 15.16 -13.58
N GLU A 132 3.98 16.21 -14.39
CA GLU A 132 5.18 16.81 -14.96
C GLU A 132 5.77 17.86 -14.00
N CYS A 133 6.94 17.56 -13.43
CA CYS A 133 7.72 18.52 -12.65
C CYS A 133 9.22 18.39 -12.98
N GLY A 134 9.91 19.51 -12.98
CA GLY A 134 11.35 19.60 -13.19
C GLY A 134 12.12 20.02 -11.93
N HIS A 135 11.43 20.62 -10.95
CA HIS A 135 12.07 21.03 -9.70
C HIS A 135 12.54 19.80 -8.91
N PRO A 136 13.85 19.68 -8.54
CA PRO A 136 14.41 18.48 -7.92
C PRO A 136 13.66 18.01 -6.67
N SER A 137 13.25 18.95 -5.81
CA SER A 137 12.48 18.63 -4.61
C SER A 137 11.06 18.12 -4.90
N LEU A 138 10.40 18.58 -5.96
CA LEU A 138 9.08 18.09 -6.36
C LEU A 138 9.19 16.71 -7.01
N VAL A 139 10.24 16.48 -7.82
CA VAL A 139 10.55 15.16 -8.38
C VAL A 139 10.78 14.17 -7.24
N ALA A 140 11.62 14.50 -6.27
CA ALA A 140 11.87 13.64 -5.11
C ALA A 140 10.59 13.37 -4.29
N GLN A 141 9.74 14.38 -4.07
CA GLN A 141 8.46 14.23 -3.38
C GLN A 141 7.52 13.30 -4.14
N ARG A 142 7.36 13.50 -5.45
CA ARG A 142 6.55 12.65 -6.32
C ARG A 142 7.01 11.20 -6.24
N ASP A 143 8.31 10.97 -6.40
CA ASP A 143 8.89 9.62 -6.43
C ASP A 143 8.76 8.93 -5.07
N LEU A 144 8.92 9.66 -3.96
CA LEU A 144 8.65 9.16 -2.61
C LEU A 144 7.18 8.78 -2.41
N LEU A 145 6.25 9.61 -2.88
CA LEU A 145 4.83 9.33 -2.76
C LEU A 145 4.41 8.13 -3.64
N ILE A 146 4.96 8.00 -4.85
CA ILE A 146 4.78 6.81 -5.70
C ILE A 146 5.25 5.56 -4.96
N TYR A 147 6.43 5.61 -4.36
CA TYR A 147 6.98 4.49 -3.60
C TYR A 147 6.06 4.10 -2.43
N ALA A 148 5.63 5.07 -1.63
CA ALA A 148 4.76 4.84 -0.48
C ALA A 148 3.41 4.25 -0.87
N VAL A 149 2.76 4.80 -1.90
CA VAL A 149 1.48 4.30 -2.43
C VAL A 149 1.60 2.85 -2.91
N ASN A 150 2.68 2.53 -3.63
CA ASN A 150 2.91 1.17 -4.13
C ASN A 150 3.17 0.18 -2.99
N LEU A 151 3.98 0.59 -2.01
CA LEU A 151 4.29 -0.22 -0.83
C LEU A 151 3.03 -0.56 -0.03
N ASP A 152 2.20 0.45 0.26
CA ASP A 152 0.97 0.26 1.03
C ASP A 152 -0.06 -0.59 0.26
N ALA A 153 -0.18 -0.40 -1.05
CA ALA A 153 -1.03 -1.23 -1.88
C ALA A 153 -0.58 -2.70 -1.84
N GLN A 154 0.73 -2.95 -1.96
CA GLN A 154 1.29 -4.30 -1.86
C GLN A 154 1.11 -4.90 -0.46
N SER A 155 1.28 -4.10 0.59
CA SER A 155 1.10 -4.52 1.98
C SER A 155 -0.35 -4.97 2.24
N LEU A 156 -1.33 -4.21 1.75
CA LEU A 156 -2.75 -4.57 1.84
C LEU A 156 -3.07 -5.87 1.10
N VAL A 157 -2.52 -6.05 -0.10
CA VAL A 157 -2.69 -7.28 -0.90
C VAL A 157 -2.05 -8.48 -0.21
N ARG A 158 -0.80 -8.33 0.26
CA ARG A 158 -0.06 -9.39 0.95
C ARG A 158 -0.75 -9.78 2.26
N GLY A 159 -1.17 -8.83 3.08
CA GLY A 159 -1.88 -9.15 4.31
C GLY A 159 -3.21 -9.86 4.05
N ALA A 160 -3.96 -9.47 3.02
CA ALA A 160 -5.16 -10.22 2.61
C ALA A 160 -4.81 -11.64 2.13
N TRP A 161 -3.71 -11.81 1.41
CA TRP A 161 -3.23 -13.11 0.94
C TRP A 161 -2.78 -14.03 2.09
N ASP A 162 -2.00 -13.53 3.03
CA ASP A 162 -1.56 -14.28 4.21
C ASP A 162 -2.78 -14.71 5.06
N ARG A 163 -3.79 -13.84 5.15
CA ARG A 163 -5.06 -14.17 5.80
C ARG A 163 -5.82 -15.27 5.06
N TYR A 164 -5.78 -15.28 3.74
CA TYR A 164 -6.37 -16.34 2.93
C TYR A 164 -5.69 -17.68 3.18
N LEU A 165 -4.35 -17.72 3.11
CA LEU A 165 -3.55 -18.93 3.34
C LEU A 165 -3.76 -19.50 4.75
N SER A 166 -3.77 -18.65 5.78
CA SER A 166 -4.04 -19.10 7.16
C SER A 166 -5.44 -19.69 7.34
N LYS A 167 -6.44 -19.30 6.54
CA LYS A 167 -7.74 -19.97 6.49
C LYS A 167 -7.67 -21.33 5.77
N GLY A 168 -6.86 -21.43 4.72
CA GLY A 168 -6.61 -22.68 3.99
C GLY A 168 -6.01 -23.77 4.88
N ASP A 169 -5.02 -23.42 5.71
CA ASP A 169 -4.42 -24.34 6.69
C ASP A 169 -5.42 -24.83 7.75
N LEU A 170 -6.36 -23.97 8.14
CA LEU A 170 -7.47 -24.32 9.03
C LEU A 170 -8.47 -25.29 8.37
N HIS A 171 -8.70 -25.19 7.06
CA HIS A 171 -9.54 -26.17 6.36
C HIS A 171 -8.82 -27.49 6.06
N SER A 172 -7.52 -27.45 5.77
CA SER A 172 -6.70 -28.66 5.57
C SER A 172 -6.57 -29.47 6.88
N SER A 173 -6.40 -28.80 8.02
CA SER A 173 -6.31 -29.47 9.33
C SER A 173 -7.65 -30.03 9.85
N VAL A 174 -8.79 -29.46 9.44
CA VAL A 174 -10.12 -29.98 9.82
C VAL A 174 -10.47 -31.26 9.06
N ILE A 175 -9.88 -31.51 7.88
CA ILE A 175 -10.09 -32.76 7.13
C ILE A 175 -9.28 -33.92 7.75
N GLU A 176 -8.14 -33.66 8.42
CA GLU A 176 -7.34 -34.71 9.06
C GLU A 176 -7.88 -35.21 10.40
N CYS A 177 -8.76 -34.46 11.10
CA CYS A 177 -9.40 -34.93 12.33
C CYS A 177 -10.72 -35.72 12.12
N GLY A 178 -11.05 -36.07 10.88
CA GLY A 178 -12.25 -36.82 10.51
C GLY A 178 -12.10 -38.35 10.45
N LEU A 179 -10.99 -38.93 10.93
CA LEU A 179 -10.81 -40.38 11.02
C LEU A 179 -11.71 -40.97 12.13
N ARG A 180 -12.96 -41.29 11.76
CA ARG A 180 -13.75 -42.31 12.44
C ARG A 180 -12.99 -43.63 12.32
N ILE A 181 -12.25 -44.00 13.36
CA ILE A 181 -11.89 -45.40 13.58
C ILE A 181 -13.20 -46.08 13.98
N VAL A 182 -13.85 -46.69 12.98
CA VAL A 182 -14.92 -47.65 13.22
C VAL A 182 -14.24 -48.92 13.71
N ASP A 183 -14.53 -49.26 14.96
CA ASP A 183 -14.16 -50.50 15.61
C ASP A 183 -14.58 -51.68 14.72
N ALA A 184 -13.61 -52.40 14.17
CA ALA A 184 -13.84 -53.64 13.44
C ALA A 184 -13.57 -54.81 14.37
N GLY A 185 -14.54 -55.07 15.25
CA GLY A 185 -14.63 -56.35 15.93
C GLY A 185 -15.04 -57.43 14.93
N VAL A 186 -14.15 -58.40 14.69
CA VAL A 186 -14.43 -59.84 14.51
C VAL A 186 -13.24 -60.62 15.03
#